data_AF-A0A969CTW8-F1
#
_entry.id   AF-A0A969CTW8-F1
#
_cell.length_a   1.000
_cell.length_b   1.000
_cell.length_c   1.000
_cell.angle_alpha   90.00
_cell.angle_beta   90.00
_cell.angle_gamma   90.00
#
_symmetry.space_group_name_H-M   'P 1'
#
loop_
_entity.id
_entity.type
_entity.pdbx_description
1 polymer ?
#
loop_
_entity_poly.entity_id
_entity_poly.type
_entity_poly.pdbx_seq_one_letter_code
_entity_poly.pdbx_strand_id
1 'polypeptide(L)'
;IPTRITSPGRLSSTGQTSSVCIARTFNPVTPGTTLRRERDIQNLLVASIRNARRFIYLEDQYLIHPLAAAELRAAVPRLEHLTILIAASELSDLPVSGSCAVSLWLV
;
A
#
# COMPACT_ATOMS: atom_id res chain seq x y z
N ILE A 1 -12.38 7.46 5.42
CA ILE A 1 -12.92 6.64 4.31
C ILE A 1 -13.12 7.60 3.15
N PRO A 2 -12.50 7.37 1.97
CA PRO A 2 -12.70 8.23 0.81
C PRO A 2 -14.18 8.28 0.43
N THR A 3 -14.64 9.45 0.01
CA THR A 3 -16.05 9.70 -0.34
C THR A 3 -16.48 8.80 -1.50
N ARG A 4 -17.72 8.27 -1.44
CA ARG A 4 -18.27 7.42 -2.50
C ARG A 4 -18.28 8.18 -3.83
N ILE A 5 -17.69 7.61 -4.87
CA ILE A 5 -17.75 8.16 -6.22
C ILE A 5 -19.13 7.83 -6.80
N THR A 6 -19.91 8.87 -7.11
CA THR A 6 -21.33 8.76 -7.54
C THR A 6 -21.53 9.00 -9.03
N SER A 7 -20.51 9.44 -9.76
CA SER A 7 -20.60 9.73 -11.20
C SER A 7 -19.52 8.96 -11.97
N PRO A 8 -19.85 8.32 -13.10
CA PRO A 8 -18.85 7.64 -13.92
C PRO A 8 -17.85 8.67 -14.48
N GLY A 9 -16.57 8.35 -14.38
CA GLY A 9 -15.49 9.20 -14.89
C GLY A 9 -15.50 9.30 -16.42
N ARG A 10 -14.91 10.37 -16.95
CA ARG A 10 -14.67 10.55 -18.40
C ARG A 10 -13.79 9.41 -18.93
N LEU A 11 -14.01 8.98 -20.18
CA LEU A 11 -13.18 7.97 -20.84
C LEU A 11 -11.70 8.38 -20.82
N SER A 12 -10.84 7.47 -20.38
CA SER A 12 -9.39 7.62 -20.44
C SER A 12 -8.87 7.44 -21.88
N SER A 13 -7.58 7.69 -22.09
CA SER A 13 -6.90 7.50 -23.39
C SER A 13 -6.94 6.05 -23.90
N THR A 14 -7.27 5.08 -23.05
CA THR A 14 -7.45 3.67 -23.42
C THR A 14 -8.91 3.32 -23.75
N GLY A 15 -9.81 4.30 -23.77
CA GLY A 15 -11.24 4.08 -24.02
C GLY A 15 -12.01 3.48 -22.85
N GLN A 16 -11.39 3.37 -21.66
CA GLN A 16 -12.03 2.85 -20.45
C GLN A 16 -12.29 3.99 -19.45
N THR A 17 -13.38 3.92 -18.69
CA THR A 17 -13.60 4.84 -17.57
C THR A 17 -12.93 4.31 -16.32
N SER A 18 -12.38 5.20 -15.50
CA SER A 18 -11.74 4.81 -14.24
C SER A 18 -12.01 5.86 -13.17
N SER A 19 -12.22 5.38 -11.95
CA SER A 19 -12.37 6.19 -10.75
C SER A 19 -11.00 6.43 -10.13
N VAL A 20 -10.56 7.69 -10.05
CA VAL A 20 -9.25 8.07 -9.51
C VAL A 20 -9.42 8.86 -8.22
N CYS A 21 -8.65 8.49 -7.20
CA CYS A 21 -8.52 9.24 -5.95
C CYS A 21 -7.06 9.64 -5.75
N ILE A 22 -6.81 10.92 -5.50
CA ILE A 22 -5.47 11.44 -5.19
C ILE A 22 -5.31 11.41 -3.68
N ALA A 23 -4.21 10.83 -3.21
CA ALA A 23 -3.81 10.86 -1.82
C ALA A 23 -2.40 11.41 -1.68
N ARG A 24 -2.12 12.01 -0.53
CA ARG A 24 -0.80 12.52 -0.19
C ARG A 24 -0.40 12.18 1.23
N THR A 25 0.91 12.16 1.42
CA THR A 25 1.54 12.23 2.73
C THR A 25 2.26 13.56 2.78
N PHE A 26 1.83 14.45 3.67
CA PHE A 26 2.39 15.80 3.78
C PHE A 26 2.61 16.14 5.25
N ASN A 27 3.82 16.57 5.59
CA ASN A 27 4.15 17.04 6.92
C ASN A 27 4.67 18.48 6.82
N PRO A 28 3.86 19.50 7.14
CA PRO A 28 4.30 20.88 7.10
C PRO A 28 5.41 21.10 8.13
N VAL A 29 6.55 21.62 7.68
CA VAL A 29 7.70 21.94 8.54
C VAL A 29 7.87 23.44 8.78
N THR A 30 7.14 24.28 8.04
CA THR A 30 7.23 25.74 8.16
C THR A 30 6.40 26.24 9.35
N PRO A 31 7.00 26.92 10.33
CA PRO A 31 6.26 27.52 11.44
C PRO A 31 5.20 28.52 10.95
N GLY A 32 4.01 28.49 11.56
CA GLY A 32 2.92 29.41 11.23
C GLY A 32 2.11 29.05 9.98
N THR A 33 2.38 27.92 9.33
CA THR A 33 1.54 27.44 8.22
C THR A 33 0.19 26.92 8.71
N THR A 34 -0.87 27.23 7.96
CA THR A 34 -2.22 26.69 8.17
C THR A 34 -2.43 25.33 7.50
N LEU A 35 -1.43 24.85 6.75
CA LEU A 35 -1.51 23.56 6.08
C LEU A 35 -1.56 22.44 7.11
N ARG A 36 -2.44 21.47 6.88
CA ARG A 36 -2.62 20.32 7.76
C ARG A 36 -1.61 19.22 7.41
N ARG A 37 -1.18 18.47 8.42
CA ARG A 37 -0.49 17.19 8.22
C ARG A 37 -1.44 16.14 7.64
N GLU A 38 -1.00 15.45 6.59
CA GLU A 38 -1.76 14.42 5.88
C GLU A 38 -1.01 13.09 5.82
N ARG A 39 -1.79 12.00 5.85
CA ARG A 39 -1.32 10.61 5.83
C ARG A 39 -2.27 9.74 4.99
N ASP A 40 -2.84 10.31 3.93
CA ASP A 40 -3.93 9.67 3.18
C ASP A 40 -3.46 8.45 2.39
N ILE A 41 -2.20 8.42 1.96
CA ILE A 41 -1.61 7.26 1.26
C ILE A 41 -1.66 6.03 2.16
N GLN A 42 -1.25 6.15 3.43
CA GLN A 42 -1.30 5.06 4.41
C GLN A 42 -2.74 4.58 4.63
N ASN A 43 -3.69 5.51 4.76
CA ASN A 43 -5.11 5.18 4.95
C ASN A 43 -5.70 4.44 3.75
N LEU A 44 -5.35 4.87 2.52
CA LEU A 44 -5.78 4.20 1.30
C LEU A 44 -5.15 2.81 1.16
N LEU A 45 -3.85 2.65 1.44
CA LEU A 45 -3.19 1.35 1.39
C LEU A 45 -3.87 0.33 2.33
N VAL A 46 -4.12 0.73 3.58
CA VAL A 46 -4.84 -0.10 4.56
C VAL A 46 -6.25 -0.43 4.08
N ALA A 47 -6.98 0.55 3.56
CA ALA A 47 -8.32 0.32 3.03
C ALA A 47 -8.32 -0.66 1.84
N SER A 48 -7.34 -0.54 0.93
CA SER A 48 -7.18 -1.45 -0.21
C SER A 48 -6.90 -2.88 0.25
N ILE A 49 -5.99 -3.09 1.21
CA ILE A 49 -5.70 -4.42 1.77
C ILE A 49 -6.93 -5.03 2.44
N ARG A 50 -7.64 -4.24 3.27
CA ARG A 50 -8.84 -4.71 3.98
C ARG A 50 -9.99 -5.09 3.05
N ASN A 51 -10.11 -4.43 1.89
CA ASN A 51 -11.20 -4.66 0.95
C ASN A 51 -10.83 -5.57 -0.24
N ALA A 52 -9.55 -5.90 -0.46
CA ALA A 52 -9.13 -6.84 -1.49
C ALA A 52 -9.87 -8.17 -1.31
N ARG A 53 -10.44 -8.78 -2.35
CA ARG A 53 -11.29 -9.98 -2.19
C ARG A 53 -10.67 -11.28 -2.70
N ARG A 54 -9.69 -11.20 -3.59
CA ARG A 54 -9.18 -12.36 -4.34
C ARG A 54 -7.68 -12.45 -4.29
N PHE A 55 -6.98 -11.41 -4.73
CA PHE A 55 -5.52 -11.36 -4.67
C PHE A 55 -5.03 -9.95 -4.37
N ILE A 56 -3.79 -9.86 -3.93
CA ILE A 56 -3.03 -8.62 -3.83
C ILE A 56 -1.74 -8.80 -4.62
N TYR A 57 -1.46 -7.85 -5.50
CA TYR A 57 -0.19 -7.71 -6.18
C TYR A 57 0.44 -6.40 -5.71
N LEU A 58 1.65 -6.46 -5.18
CA LEU A 58 2.36 -5.30 -4.64
C LEU A 58 3.79 -5.27 -5.18
N GLU A 59 4.16 -4.14 -5.77
CA GLU A 59 5.55 -3.82 -6.10
C GLU A 59 5.95 -2.61 -5.27
N ASP A 60 7.00 -2.76 -4.47
CA ASP A 60 7.53 -1.64 -3.68
C ASP A 60 9.06 -1.76 -3.56
N GLN A 61 9.76 -0.63 -3.66
CA GLN A 61 11.20 -0.57 -3.44
C GLN A 61 11.55 -0.79 -1.97
N TYR A 62 10.70 -0.35 -1.04
CA TYR A 62 10.92 -0.48 0.39
C TYR A 62 9.62 -0.93 1.05
N LEU A 63 9.45 -2.25 1.25
CA LEU A 63 8.32 -2.80 2.01
C LEU A 63 8.47 -2.54 3.53
N ILE A 64 8.71 -1.29 3.90
CA ILE A 64 8.89 -0.83 5.27
C ILE A 64 7.67 0.02 5.62
N HIS A 65 6.53 -0.65 5.81
CA HIS A 65 5.30 0.01 6.21
C HIS A 65 4.76 -0.61 7.51
N PRO A 66 4.76 0.11 8.64
CA PRO A 66 4.55 -0.47 9.98
C PRO A 66 3.19 -1.13 10.14
N LEU A 67 2.17 -0.67 9.41
CA LEU A 67 0.84 -1.28 9.44
C LEU A 67 0.61 -2.31 8.32
N ALA A 68 1.37 -2.28 7.23
CA ALA A 68 1.02 -3.09 6.06
C ALA A 68 1.21 -4.57 6.38
N ALA A 69 2.27 -4.93 7.10
CA ALA A 69 2.52 -6.32 7.49
C ALA A 69 1.39 -6.91 8.35
N ALA A 70 0.83 -6.14 9.28
CA ALA A 70 -0.28 -6.58 10.11
C ALA A 70 -1.57 -6.75 9.30
N GLU A 71 -1.89 -5.78 8.44
CA GLU A 71 -3.08 -5.83 7.58
C GLU A 71 -2.99 -6.96 6.54
N LEU A 72 -1.81 -7.17 5.95
CA LEU A 72 -1.56 -8.26 5.02
C LEU A 72 -1.71 -9.62 5.72
N ARG A 73 -1.12 -9.80 6.90
CA ARG A 73 -1.30 -11.04 7.69
C ARG A 73 -2.77 -11.31 8.01
N ALA A 74 -3.55 -10.28 8.31
CA ALA A 74 -4.99 -10.42 8.55
C ALA A 74 -5.79 -10.73 7.26
N ALA A 75 -5.31 -10.28 6.10
CA ALA A 75 -5.94 -10.53 4.81
C ALA A 75 -5.57 -11.89 4.19
N VAL A 76 -4.37 -12.41 4.43
CA VAL A 76 -3.87 -13.66 3.83
C VAL A 76 -4.84 -14.84 3.93
N PRO A 77 -5.49 -15.13 5.08
CA PRO A 77 -6.38 -16.29 5.21
C PRO A 77 -7.59 -16.30 4.25
N ARG A 78 -7.94 -15.15 3.67
CA ARG A 78 -9.11 -14.96 2.81
C ARG A 78 -8.73 -14.57 1.38
N LEU A 79 -7.44 -14.54 1.04
CA LEU A 79 -6.96 -14.29 -0.32
C LEU A 79 -6.56 -15.63 -0.96
N GLU A 80 -6.78 -15.75 -2.27
CA GLU A 80 -6.27 -16.87 -3.06
C GLU A 80 -4.75 -16.73 -3.29
N HIS A 81 -4.24 -15.50 -3.38
CA HIS A 81 -2.83 -15.24 -3.65
C HIS A 81 -2.38 -13.86 -3.17
N LEU A 82 -1.14 -13.77 -2.68
CA LEU A 82 -0.44 -12.54 -2.34
C LEU A 82 0.94 -12.56 -2.99
N THR A 83 1.15 -11.73 -4.01
CA THR A 83 2.48 -11.54 -4.63
C THR A 83 3.08 -10.23 -4.15
N ILE A 84 4.33 -10.27 -3.70
CA ILE A 84 5.10 -9.09 -3.33
C ILE A 84 6.42 -9.11 -4.10
N LEU A 85 6.62 -8.12 -4.96
CA LEU A 85 7.86 -7.86 -5.68
C LEU A 85 8.62 -6.74 -4.97
N ILE A 86 9.83 -7.02 -4.54
CA ILE A 86 10.72 -6.05 -3.88
C ILE A 86 11.97 -5.94 -4.72
N ALA A 87 12.42 -4.71 -4.96
CA ALA A 87 13.68 -4.46 -5.66
C ALA A 87 14.85 -5.03 -4.84
N ALA A 88 15.71 -5.83 -5.48
CA ALA A 88 16.93 -6.31 -4.86
C ALA A 88 17.84 -5.11 -4.53
N SER A 89 18.21 -4.95 -3.26
CA SER A 89 19.16 -3.94 -2.79
C SER A 89 19.94 -4.46 -1.59
N GLU A 90 21.13 -3.94 -1.32
CA GLU A 90 21.90 -4.34 -0.13
C GLU A 90 21.14 -4.11 1.20
N LEU A 91 20.12 -3.24 1.20
CA LEU A 91 19.21 -3.01 2.32
C LEU A 91 18.17 -4.13 2.53
N SER A 92 17.76 -4.83 1.47
CA SER A 92 16.93 -6.04 1.57
C SER A 92 17.73 -7.28 1.98
N ASP A 93 19.06 -7.22 1.82
CA ASP A 93 19.99 -8.33 2.00
C ASP A 93 20.77 -8.27 3.31
N LEU A 94 20.35 -7.42 4.26
CA LEU A 94 21.01 -7.31 5.56
C LEU A 94 21.11 -8.69 6.23
N PRO A 95 22.33 -9.17 6.56
CA PRO A 95 22.47 -10.41 7.30
C PRO A 95 21.88 -10.17 8.70
N VAL A 96 20.76 -10.84 8.97
CA VAL A 96 20.25 -11.01 10.33
C VAL A 96 21.32 -11.72 11.15
N SER A 97 22.14 -10.96 11.85
CA SER A 97 22.93 -11.47 12.97
C SER A 97 21.93 -11.90 14.06
N GLY A 98 21.50 -13.15 13.97
CA GLY A 98 20.47 -13.74 14.82
C GLY A 98 19.20 -14.09 14.04
N SER A 99 19.22 -15.26 13.38
CA SER A 99 18.06 -16.11 13.13
C SER A 99 16.72 -15.39 12.89
N CYS A 100 16.59 -14.68 11.79
CA CYS A 100 15.29 -14.39 11.22
C CYS A 100 15.38 -14.67 9.73
N ALA A 101 15.19 -15.95 9.37
CA ALA A 101 14.97 -16.32 7.99
C ALA A 101 13.97 -15.33 7.40
N VAL A 102 14.33 -14.68 6.29
CA VAL A 102 13.34 -14.19 5.34
C VAL A 102 12.64 -15.45 4.85
N SER A 103 11.67 -15.87 5.65
CA SER A 103 10.75 -16.94 5.37
C SER A 103 9.83 -16.39 4.30
N LEU A 104 10.32 -16.41 3.06
CA LEU A 104 9.53 -16.35 1.85
C LEU A 104 8.70 -17.65 1.77
N TRP A 105 7.81 -17.85 2.75
CA TRP A 105 6.71 -18.81 2.62
C TRP A 105 5.53 -18.01 2.10
N LEU A 106 5.52 -17.83 0.78
CA LEU A 106 4.25 -17.83 0.06
C LEU A 106 3.67 -19.22 0.28
N VAL A 107 2.67 -19.31 1.16
CA VAL A 107 1.65 -20.37 1.07
C VAL A 107 0.73 -19.98 -0.08
#